data_AF-A0A7C4XAQ4-F1
#
_entry.id   AF-A0A7C4XAQ4-F1
#
_cell.length_a   1.000
_cell.length_b   1.000
_cell.length_c   1.000
_cell.angle_alpha   90.00
_cell.angle_beta   90.00
_cell.angle_gamma   90.00
#
_symmetry.space_group_name_H-M   'P 1'
#
loop_
_entity.id
_entity.type
_entity.pdbx_description
1 polymer ?
#
loop_
_entity_poly.entity_id
_entity_poly.type
_entity_poly.pdbx_seq_one_letter_code
_entity_poly.pdbx_strand_id
1 'polypeptide(L)'
;MVKKYKKTELKEFEKILLKEREKILKGINYDSGQIATTQTEASGDLSAYANHMADQGTETEKRELSSINLSRQREILYSIDYALRKISQGTYGICEKCGKLIEKKRLQILPYARFCIKCTGK
;
A
#
# COMPACT_ATOMS: atom_id res chain seq x y z
N MET A 1 6.64 -31.09 10.07
CA MET A 1 6.84 -29.79 10.77
C MET A 1 6.88 -28.66 9.74
N VAL A 2 5.96 -27.70 9.81
CA VAL A 2 5.98 -26.52 8.92
C VAL A 2 7.18 -25.64 9.28
N LYS A 3 8.07 -25.35 8.32
CA LYS A 3 9.21 -24.44 8.54
C LYS A 3 8.67 -23.04 8.90
N LYS A 4 9.23 -22.42 9.93
CA LYS A 4 8.87 -21.09 10.44
C LYS A 4 10.12 -20.24 10.67
N TYR A 5 9.98 -18.93 10.65
CA TYR A 5 11.06 -18.00 11.02
C TYR A 5 11.33 -17.98 12.52
N LYS A 6 12.58 -17.72 12.90
CA LYS A 6 12.95 -17.55 14.32
C LYS A 6 12.38 -16.24 14.87
N LYS A 7 12.17 -16.16 16.19
CA LYS A 7 11.68 -14.94 16.86
C LYS A 7 12.55 -13.71 16.57
N THR A 8 13.87 -13.88 16.43
CA THR A 8 14.80 -12.79 16.08
C THR A 8 14.56 -12.25 14.68
N GLU A 9 14.34 -13.15 13.71
CA GLU A 9 14.02 -12.77 12.32
C GLU A 9 12.63 -12.12 12.22
N LEU A 10 11.65 -12.60 12.98
CA LEU A 10 10.32 -11.98 13.05
C LEU A 10 10.41 -10.53 13.53
N LYS A 11 11.23 -10.23 14.54
CA LYS A 11 11.48 -8.85 15.00
C LYS A 11 12.16 -7.98 13.93
N GLU A 12 13.03 -8.55 13.11
CA GLU A 12 13.66 -7.85 11.99
C GLU A 12 12.58 -7.42 10.97
N PHE A 13 11.71 -8.36 10.58
CA PHE A 13 10.61 -8.08 9.64
C PHE A 13 9.55 -7.14 10.21
N GLU A 14 9.25 -7.22 11.50
CA GLU A 14 8.34 -6.30 12.18
C GLU A 14 8.80 -4.86 12.04
N LYS A 15 10.10 -4.59 12.28
CA LYS A 15 10.68 -3.25 12.09
C LYS A 15 10.55 -2.76 10.66
N ILE A 16 10.79 -3.65 9.68
CA ILE A 16 10.66 -3.31 8.25
C ILE A 16 9.20 -2.96 7.93
N LEU A 17 8.24 -3.78 8.37
CA LEU A 17 6.81 -3.56 8.15
C LEU A 17 6.31 -2.27 8.79
N LEU A 18 6.74 -1.95 10.01
CA LEU A 18 6.38 -0.70 10.67
C LEU A 18 6.92 0.52 9.92
N LYS A 19 8.16 0.44 9.42
CA LYS A 19 8.74 1.50 8.60
C LYS A 19 7.97 1.69 7.29
N GLU A 20 7.59 0.61 6.62
CA GLU A 20 6.75 0.68 5.41
C GLU A 20 5.34 1.21 5.72
N ARG A 21 4.74 0.81 6.85
CA ARG A 21 3.44 1.32 7.31
C ARG A 21 3.45 2.84 7.45
N GLU A 22 4.49 3.38 8.09
CA GLU A 22 4.63 4.83 8.26
C GLU A 22 4.73 5.56 6.92
N LYS A 23 5.51 5.03 5.97
CA LYS A 23 5.62 5.60 4.62
C LYS A 23 4.28 5.63 3.89
N ILE A 24 3.54 4.52 3.91
CA ILE A 24 2.24 4.41 3.26
C ILE A 24 1.23 5.38 3.89
N LEU A 25 1.22 5.53 5.22
CA LEU A 25 0.35 6.49 5.89
C LEU A 25 0.66 7.94 5.49
N LYS A 26 1.95 8.29 5.35
CA LYS A 26 2.35 9.62 4.85
C LYS A 26 1.86 9.84 3.41
N GLY A 27 1.98 8.83 2.54
CA GLY A 27 1.47 8.90 1.17
C GLY A 27 -0.05 9.06 1.09
N ILE A 28 -0.80 8.28 1.89
CA ILE A 28 -2.26 8.40 2.01
C ILE A 28 -2.67 9.81 2.42
N ASN A 29 -2.01 10.38 3.43
CA ASN A 29 -2.31 11.73 3.90
C ASN A 29 -2.02 12.79 2.84
N TYR A 30 -0.90 12.65 2.12
CA TYR A 30 -0.54 13.55 1.02
C TYR A 30 -1.59 13.52 -0.10
N ASP A 31 -1.93 12.33 -0.61
CA ASP A 31 -2.89 12.18 -1.71
C ASP A 31 -4.31 12.60 -1.30
N SER A 32 -4.70 12.33 -0.05
CA SER A 32 -6.00 12.79 0.47
C SER A 32 -6.06 14.31 0.57
N GLY A 33 -4.94 14.97 0.91
CA GLY A 33 -4.82 16.43 0.91
C GLY A 33 -4.97 17.04 -0.47
N GLN A 34 -4.33 16.45 -1.50
CA GLN A 34 -4.46 16.91 -2.89
C GLN A 34 -5.90 16.84 -3.39
N ILE A 35 -6.62 15.76 -3.10
CA ILE A 35 -8.02 15.61 -3.49
C ILE A 35 -8.92 16.66 -2.80
N ALA A 36 -8.60 17.05 -1.56
CA ALA A 36 -9.36 18.06 -0.83
C ALA A 36 -9.12 19.50 -1.34
N THR A 37 -7.88 19.85 -1.68
CA THR A 37 -7.54 21.18 -2.19
C THR A 37 -8.22 21.47 -3.53
N THR A 38 -8.18 20.51 -4.48
CA THR A 38 -8.77 20.72 -5.81
C THR A 38 -10.30 20.88 -5.75
N GLN A 39 -10.98 20.29 -4.76
CA GLN A 39 -12.44 20.46 -4.59
C GLN A 39 -12.82 21.89 -4.15
N THR A 40 -11.93 22.53 -3.39
CA THR A 40 -12.14 23.90 -2.88
C THR A 40 -11.95 24.92 -4.01
N GLU A 41 -10.96 24.70 -4.87
CA GLU A 41 -10.67 25.55 -6.04
C GLU A 41 -11.79 25.49 -7.10
N ALA A 42 -12.41 24.32 -7.29
CA ALA A 42 -13.50 24.16 -8.26
C ALA A 42 -14.82 24.86 -7.86
N SER A 43 -14.98 25.27 -6.59
CA SER A 43 -16.22 25.86 -6.09
C SER A 43 -16.20 27.40 -6.05
N GLY A 44 -15.07 28.04 -6.39
CA GLY A 44 -14.78 29.44 -6.01
C GLY A 44 -14.81 30.51 -7.10
N ASP A 45 -14.65 30.20 -8.39
CA ASP A 45 -14.60 31.24 -9.44
C ASP A 45 -15.24 30.81 -10.76
N LEU A 46 -16.40 31.39 -11.07
CA LEU A 46 -17.15 31.17 -12.32
C LEU A 46 -16.56 31.97 -13.50
N SER A 47 -15.58 32.86 -13.28
CA SER A 47 -15.03 33.73 -14.33
C SER A 47 -13.94 33.06 -15.18
N ALA A 48 -13.28 32.01 -14.67
CA ALA A 48 -12.22 31.28 -15.38
C ALA A 48 -12.71 30.23 -16.39
N TYR A 49 -14.02 30.00 -16.50
CA TYR A 49 -14.63 28.89 -17.25
C TYR A 49 -14.36 28.91 -18.76
N ALA A 50 -14.08 30.08 -19.35
CA ALA A 50 -13.87 30.24 -20.80
C ALA A 50 -12.45 29.90 -21.29
N ASN A 51 -11.44 29.82 -20.40
CA ASN A 51 -10.03 29.58 -20.78
C ASN A 51 -9.51 28.16 -20.44
N HIS A 52 -10.29 27.33 -19.74
CA HIS A 52 -9.80 26.10 -19.08
C HIS A 52 -10.42 24.77 -19.56
N MET A 53 -11.16 24.69 -20.67
CA MET A 53 -11.74 23.40 -21.10
C MET A 53 -10.68 22.29 -21.35
N ALA A 54 -9.50 22.66 -21.85
CA ALA A 54 -8.38 21.72 -22.00
C ALA A 54 -7.79 21.29 -20.64
N ASP A 55 -7.65 22.22 -19.70
CA ASP A 55 -7.10 21.95 -18.37
C ASP A 55 -8.10 21.20 -17.46
N GLN A 56 -9.40 21.34 -17.68
CA GLN A 56 -10.43 20.57 -16.97
C GLN A 56 -10.29 19.06 -17.23
N GLY A 57 -9.90 18.66 -18.45
CA GLY A 57 -9.59 17.27 -18.76
C GLY A 57 -8.38 16.77 -17.96
N THR A 58 -7.31 17.57 -17.91
CA THR A 58 -6.08 17.26 -17.18
C THR A 58 -6.28 17.21 -15.67
N GLU A 59 -7.06 18.12 -15.08
CA GLU A 59 -7.37 18.10 -13.63
C GLU A 59 -8.27 16.93 -13.25
N THR A 60 -9.20 16.55 -14.12
CA THR A 60 -10.03 15.35 -13.91
C THR A 60 -9.17 14.09 -13.93
N GLU A 61 -8.28 13.94 -14.92
CA GLU A 61 -7.36 12.81 -15.02
C GLU A 61 -6.45 12.72 -13.78
N LYS A 62 -5.88 13.83 -13.33
CA LYS A 62 -5.06 13.87 -12.11
C LYS A 62 -5.82 13.37 -10.88
N ARG A 63 -7.09 13.79 -10.71
CA ARG A 63 -7.93 13.34 -9.59
C ARG A 63 -8.24 11.84 -9.66
N GLU A 64 -8.50 11.31 -10.85
CA GLU A 64 -8.72 9.89 -11.05
C GLU A 64 -7.46 9.09 -10.69
N LEU A 65 -6.29 9.52 -11.16
CA LEU A 65 -5.00 8.91 -10.83
C LEU A 65 -4.71 8.96 -9.32
N SER A 66 -4.94 10.09 -8.66
CA SER A 66 -4.81 10.23 -7.20
C SER A 66 -5.76 9.29 -6.45
N SER A 67 -7.00 9.13 -6.93
CA SER A 67 -7.99 8.23 -6.33
C SER A 67 -7.61 6.76 -6.48
N ILE A 68 -7.08 6.36 -7.64
CA ILE A 68 -6.55 5.01 -7.89
C ILE A 68 -5.35 4.75 -6.99
N ASN A 69 -4.43 5.71 -6.86
CA ASN A 69 -3.25 5.58 -6.01
C ASN A 69 -3.63 5.45 -4.53
N LEU A 70 -4.54 6.29 -4.06
CA LEU A 70 -5.06 6.23 -2.69
C LEU A 70 -5.68 4.86 -2.38
N SER A 71 -6.47 4.33 -3.31
CA SER A 71 -7.08 3.00 -3.18
C SER A 71 -6.01 1.90 -3.07
N ARG A 72 -4.98 1.96 -3.93
CA ARG A 72 -3.86 1.02 -3.89
C ARG A 72 -3.06 1.10 -2.59
N GLN A 73 -2.80 2.29 -2.07
CA GLN A 73 -2.09 2.46 -0.82
C GLN A 73 -2.86 1.91 0.38
N ARG A 74 -4.20 2.06 0.39
CA ARG A 74 -5.05 1.45 1.43
C ARG A 74 -4.98 -0.08 1.40
N GLU A 75 -4.99 -0.70 0.21
CA GLU A 75 -4.80 -2.15 0.05
C GLU A 75 -3.43 -2.64 0.57
N ILE A 76 -2.38 -1.86 0.29
CA ILE A 76 -1.04 -2.14 0.81
C ILE A 76 -1.01 -2.01 2.34
N LEU A 77 -1.60 -0.95 2.89
CA LEU A 77 -1.70 -0.74 4.33
C LEU A 77 -2.41 -1.91 5.02
N TYR A 78 -3.53 -2.35 4.47
CA TYR A 78 -4.26 -3.52 4.96
C TYR A 78 -3.39 -4.78 4.95
N SER A 79 -2.60 -4.97 3.88
CA SER A 79 -1.68 -6.11 3.76
C SER A 79 -0.51 -6.04 4.76
N ILE A 80 -0.02 -4.84 5.07
CA ILE A 80 1.01 -4.62 6.10
C ILE A 80 0.44 -4.93 7.49
N ASP A 81 -0.74 -4.41 7.83
CA ASP A 81 -1.39 -4.68 9.12
C ASP A 81 -1.69 -6.17 9.30
N TYR A 82 -2.11 -6.84 8.23
CA TYR A 82 -2.28 -8.29 8.21
C TYR A 82 -0.96 -9.04 8.46
N ALA A 83 0.13 -8.63 7.81
CA ALA A 83 1.45 -9.21 8.02
C ALA A 83 1.94 -9.03 9.47
N LEU A 84 1.72 -7.85 10.07
CA LEU A 84 2.02 -7.58 11.48
C LEU A 84 1.22 -8.50 12.43
N ARG A 85 -0.07 -8.75 12.14
CA ARG A 85 -0.88 -9.73 12.88
C ARG A 85 -0.33 -11.15 12.74
N LYS A 86 0.17 -11.53 11.56
CA LYS A 86 0.82 -12.84 11.37
C LYS A 86 2.12 -12.97 12.15
N ILE A 87 2.85 -11.86 12.35
CA ILE A 87 4.05 -11.84 13.19
C ILE A 87 3.69 -12.11 14.64
N SER A 88 2.66 -11.45 15.18
CA SER A 88 2.22 -11.68 16.56
C SER A 88 1.74 -13.12 16.79
N GLN A 89 1.15 -13.74 15.77
CA GLN A 89 0.74 -15.15 15.78
C GLN A 89 1.89 -16.14 15.48
N GLY A 90 3.08 -15.67 15.10
CA GLY A 90 4.21 -16.53 14.73
C GLY A 90 4.00 -17.34 13.45
N THR A 91 3.11 -16.88 12.56
CA THR A 91 2.80 -17.53 11.25
C THR A 91 3.23 -16.69 10.05
N TYR A 92 3.91 -15.57 10.29
CA TYR A 92 4.45 -14.71 9.24
C TYR A 92 5.45 -15.45 8.33
N GLY A 93 5.39 -15.11 7.05
CA GLY A 93 6.26 -15.69 6.03
C GLY A 93 5.84 -17.08 5.56
N ILE A 94 4.66 -17.58 5.94
CA ILE A 94 4.08 -18.82 5.40
C ILE A 94 3.16 -18.47 4.23
N CYS A 95 3.39 -19.08 3.06
CA CYS A 95 2.54 -18.90 1.89
C CYS A 95 1.13 -19.43 2.15
N GLU A 96 0.12 -18.61 1.93
CA GLU A 96 -1.28 -18.97 2.21
C GLU A 96 -1.83 -20.03 1.26
N LYS A 97 -1.26 -20.17 0.06
CA LYS A 97 -1.72 -21.14 -0.95
C LYS A 97 -1.12 -22.52 -0.76
N CYS A 98 0.17 -22.62 -0.44
CA CYS A 98 0.88 -23.90 -0.40
C CYS A 98 1.48 -24.26 0.98
N GLY A 99 1.34 -23.39 1.98
CA GLY A 99 1.86 -23.62 3.34
C GLY A 99 3.39 -23.63 3.45
N LYS A 100 4.12 -23.34 2.38
CA LYS A 100 5.59 -23.31 2.37
C LYS A 100 6.11 -21.97 2.85
N LEU A 101 7.29 -21.98 3.47
CA LEU A 101 7.99 -20.77 3.87
C LEU A 101 8.34 -19.94 2.62
N ILE A 102 7.97 -18.66 2.64
CA ILE A 102 8.33 -17.67 1.64
C ILE A 102 9.83 -17.36 1.80
N GLU A 103 10.54 -17.15 0.69
CA GLU A 103 11.97 -16.88 0.75
C GLU A 103 12.28 -15.54 1.44
N LYS A 104 13.35 -15.50 2.26
CA LYS A 104 13.76 -14.31 3.01
C LYS A 104 14.00 -13.12 2.07
N LYS A 105 14.69 -13.35 0.94
CA LYS A 105 14.96 -12.31 -0.08
C LYS A 105 13.67 -11.66 -0.61
N ARG A 106 12.61 -12.45 -0.81
CA ARG A 106 11.31 -11.92 -1.25
C ARG A 106 10.68 -11.03 -0.19
N LEU A 107 10.70 -11.45 1.08
CA LEU A 107 10.14 -10.67 2.19
C LEU A 107 11.00 -9.43 2.53
N GLN A 108 12.27 -9.41 2.18
CA GLN A 108 13.10 -8.21 2.29
C GLN A 108 12.73 -7.14 1.26
N ILE A 109 12.28 -7.55 0.08
CA ILE A 109 11.83 -6.64 -1.00
C ILE A 109 10.35 -6.28 -0.83
N LEU A 110 9.51 -7.29 -0.56
CA LEU A 110 8.06 -7.18 -0.42
C LEU A 110 7.62 -7.80 0.92
N PRO A 111 7.73 -7.06 2.04
CA PRO A 111 7.52 -7.60 3.39
C PRO A 111 6.07 -8.00 3.66
N TYR A 112 5.10 -7.44 2.93
CA TYR A 112 3.68 -7.78 3.06
C TYR A 112 3.23 -8.89 2.09
N ALA A 113 4.16 -9.63 1.48
CA ALA A 113 3.82 -10.70 0.54
C ALA A 113 3.08 -11.87 1.21
N ARG A 114 1.87 -12.19 0.73
CA ARG A 114 1.05 -13.34 1.20
C ARG A 114 1.41 -14.66 0.53
N PHE A 115 2.01 -14.60 -0.66
CA PHE A 115 2.30 -15.76 -1.50
C PHE A 115 3.78 -15.87 -1.87
N CYS A 116 4.28 -17.10 -1.97
CA CYS A 116 5.59 -17.39 -2.51
C CYS A 116 5.62 -17.19 -4.03
N ILE A 117 6.83 -17.08 -4.60
CA ILE A 117 7.02 -16.82 -6.03
C ILE A 117 6.30 -17.84 -6.93
N LYS A 118 6.31 -19.13 -6.52
CA LYS A 118 5.68 -20.24 -7.27
C LYS A 118 4.15 -20.18 -7.28
N CYS A 119 3.55 -19.47 -6.32
CA CYS A 119 2.10 -19.32 -6.17
C CYS A 119 1.61 -17.95 -6.62
N THR A 120 2.52 -17.00 -6.88
CA THR A 120 2.15 -15.67 -7.36
C THR A 120 1.75 -15.78 -8.83
N GLY A 121 0.61 -15.20 -9.22
CA GLY A 121 0.11 -15.24 -10.60
C GLY A 121 -0.63 -16.52 -11.00
N LYS A 122 -0.92 -17.41 -10.05
CA LYS A 122 -1.80 -18.58 -10.22
C LYS A 122 -3.00 -18.44 -9.31
#